data_AF-A0A1D6F8Y3-F1
#
_entry.id   AF-A0A1D6F8Y3-F1
#
_cell.length_a   1.000
_cell.length_b   1.000
_cell.length_c   1.000
_cell.angle_alpha   90.00
_cell.angle_beta   90.00
_cell.angle_gamma   90.00
#
_symmetry.space_group_name_H-M   'P 1'
#
loop_
_entity.id
_entity.type
_entity.pdbx_description
1 polymer ?
#
loop_
_entity_poly.entity_id
_entity_poly.type
_entity_poly.pdbx_seq_one_letter_code
_entity_poly.pdbx_strand_id
1 'polypeptide(L)'
;MILLQSPSRFLLQILQDRVLSGEKGMDIDCHTVEFDDVRYHIQFSMRNPKVMVLSVALPLPPPEAILYDGLPLGAIEAIKAAYGPVVQILDPPKDGFDLTMKINLTKLPLDEGSRVPFSRAKEYYLDTNCIY
;
A
#
# COMPACT_ATOMS: atom_id res chain seq x y z
N MET A 1 15.92 -20.22 9.22
CA MET A 1 14.85 -19.23 8.99
C MET A 1 15.01 -18.65 7.60
N ILE A 2 14.04 -18.89 6.72
CA ILE A 2 14.00 -18.23 5.41
C ILE A 2 13.20 -16.95 5.60
N LEU A 3 13.81 -15.79 5.36
CA LEU A 3 13.11 -14.51 5.40
C LEU A 3 12.08 -14.46 4.26
N LEU A 4 10.80 -14.34 4.58
CA LEU A 4 9.75 -14.07 3.60
C LEU A 4 10.03 -12.71 2.92
N GLN A 5 9.89 -12.66 1.60
CA GLN A 5 10.15 -11.44 0.83
C GLN A 5 9.27 -10.30 1.33
N SER A 6 9.89 -9.15 1.61
CA SER A 6 9.29 -8.01 2.31
C SER A 6 8.30 -7.17 1.48
N PRO A 7 8.34 -7.15 0.13
CA PRO A 7 7.32 -6.50 -0.68
C PRO A 7 6.63 -7.44 -1.69
N SER A 8 5.36 -7.14 -1.97
CA SER A 8 4.62 -7.72 -3.11
C SER A 8 5.38 -7.53 -4.41
N ARG A 9 5.90 -8.62 -4.99
CA ARG A 9 6.56 -8.57 -6.30
C ARG A 9 5.59 -8.14 -7.41
N PHE A 10 4.33 -8.55 -7.28
CA PHE A 10 3.29 -8.22 -8.25
C PHE A 10 2.95 -6.73 -8.24
N LEU A 11 2.69 -6.14 -7.06
CA LEU A 11 2.45 -4.70 -6.94
C LEU A 11 3.65 -3.88 -7.42
N LEU A 12 4.86 -4.29 -7.03
CA LEU A 12 6.08 -3.60 -7.47
C LEU A 12 6.23 -3.61 -8.99
N GLN A 13 6.00 -4.76 -9.63
CA GLN A 13 6.10 -4.88 -11.08
C GLN A 13 5.07 -3.99 -11.78
N ILE A 14 3.80 -4.01 -11.34
CA ILE A 14 2.77 -3.12 -11.88
C ILE A 14 3.18 -1.66 -11.70
N LEU A 15 3.62 -1.26 -10.52
CA LEU A 15 4.02 0.13 -10.26
C LEU A 15 5.20 0.56 -11.13
N GLN A 16 6.22 -0.30 -11.27
CA GLN A 16 7.38 -0.04 -12.13
C GLN A 16 6.96 0.10 -13.58
N ASP A 17 6.14 -0.82 -14.09
CA ASP A 17 5.63 -0.75 -15.45
C ASP A 17 4.85 0.55 -15.68
N ARG A 18 4.08 1.04 -14.70
CA ARG A 18 3.29 2.28 -14.81
C ARG A 18 4.08 3.57 -14.66
N VAL A 19 5.17 3.54 -13.91
CA VAL A 19 6.12 4.66 -13.83
C VAL A 19 6.91 4.78 -15.14
N LEU A 20 7.40 3.65 -15.67
CA LEU A 20 8.22 3.59 -16.89
C LEU A 20 7.42 3.73 -18.18
N SER A 21 6.19 3.20 -18.24
CA SER A 21 5.29 3.40 -19.37
C SER A 21 4.87 4.87 -19.46
N GLY A 22 4.91 5.41 -20.68
CA GLY A 22 4.53 6.79 -20.97
C GLY A 22 3.03 7.06 -20.80
N GLU A 23 2.48 8.01 -21.57
CA GLU A 23 1.08 8.43 -21.42
C GLU A 23 0.04 7.44 -21.98
N LYS A 24 0.47 6.36 -22.64
CA LYS A 24 -0.42 5.28 -23.08
C LYS A 24 -0.82 4.42 -21.87
N GLY A 25 -1.78 4.92 -21.11
CA GLY A 25 -2.41 4.19 -20.03
C GLY A 25 -3.27 3.04 -20.54
N MET A 26 -3.24 1.93 -19.80
CA MET A 26 -4.24 0.86 -19.89
C MET A 26 -5.14 0.90 -18.67
N ASP A 27 -6.41 0.56 -18.82
CA ASP A 27 -7.29 0.27 -17.67
C ASP A 27 -6.84 -1.05 -17.03
N ILE A 28 -6.54 -1.01 -15.73
CA ILE A 28 -6.25 -2.21 -14.95
C ILE A 28 -7.31 -2.27 -13.87
N ASP A 29 -7.92 -3.43 -13.70
CA ASP A 29 -8.79 -3.75 -12.59
C ASP A 29 -8.50 -5.21 -12.22
N CYS A 30 -7.70 -5.41 -11.17
CA CYS A 30 -7.28 -6.75 -10.77
C CYS A 30 -7.32 -6.95 -9.27
N HIS A 31 -7.62 -8.19 -8.88
CA HIS A 31 -7.57 -8.66 -7.51
C HIS A 31 -6.42 -9.65 -7.34
N THR A 32 -5.68 -9.53 -6.25
CA THR A 32 -4.65 -10.50 -5.88
C THR A 32 -4.72 -10.79 -4.38
N VAL A 33 -4.32 -11.99 -3.99
CA VAL A 33 -4.26 -12.43 -2.59
C VAL A 33 -2.82 -12.80 -2.29
N GLU A 34 -2.30 -12.28 -1.18
CA GLU A 34 -0.93 -12.54 -0.74
C GLU A 34 -0.89 -13.37 0.54
N PHE A 35 0.33 -13.53 1.07
CA PHE A 35 0.56 -14.25 2.31
C PHE A 35 -0.29 -13.67 3.44
N ASP A 36 -0.80 -14.54 4.30
CA ASP A 36 -1.71 -14.20 5.41
C ASP A 36 -3.07 -13.66 4.95
N ASP A 37 -3.55 -14.07 3.77
CA ASP A 37 -4.89 -13.72 3.24
C ASP A 37 -5.13 -12.20 3.08
N VAL A 38 -4.05 -11.44 2.91
CA VAL A 38 -4.14 -10.02 2.54
C VAL A 38 -4.62 -9.93 1.09
N ARG A 39 -5.76 -9.27 0.88
CA ARG A 39 -6.37 -9.12 -0.45
C ARG A 39 -6.17 -7.69 -0.94
N TYR A 40 -5.65 -7.57 -2.16
CA TYR A 40 -5.50 -6.29 -2.83
C TYR A 40 -6.48 -6.18 -3.99
N HIS A 41 -7.05 -4.99 -4.15
CA HIS A 41 -7.75 -4.57 -5.36
C HIS A 41 -7.02 -3.37 -5.95
N ILE A 42 -6.50 -3.54 -7.17
CA ILE A 42 -5.62 -2.58 -7.83
C ILE A 42 -6.35 -2.06 -9.06
N GLN A 43 -6.50 -0.74 -9.13
CA GLN A 43 -7.14 -0.08 -10.27
C GLN A 43 -6.29 1.03 -10.86
N PHE A 44 -6.24 1.05 -12.19
CA PHE A 44 -5.78 2.17 -12.99
C PHE A 44 -6.84 2.51 -14.03
N SER A 45 -7.00 3.80 -14.31
CA SER A 45 -7.89 4.28 -15.37
C SER A 45 -7.12 4.97 -16.50
N MET A 46 -7.57 4.83 -17.74
CA MET A 46 -7.08 5.60 -18.89
C MET A 46 -7.31 7.10 -18.73
N ARG A 47 -8.33 7.52 -17.95
CA ARG A 47 -8.59 8.94 -17.68
C ARG A 47 -7.47 9.57 -16.83
N ASN A 48 -6.91 8.79 -15.92
CA ASN A 48 -5.88 9.23 -14.98
C ASN A 48 -4.81 8.13 -14.85
N PRO A 49 -3.99 7.90 -15.90
CA PRO A 49 -3.14 6.72 -15.97
C PRO A 49 -1.98 6.73 -14.97
N LYS A 50 -1.67 7.91 -14.42
CA LYS A 50 -0.66 8.14 -13.37
C LYS A 50 -1.23 8.13 -11.94
N VAL A 51 -2.52 7.82 -11.77
CA VAL A 51 -3.14 7.62 -10.46
C VAL A 51 -3.57 6.16 -10.33
N MET A 52 -3.09 5.50 -9.30
CA MET A 52 -3.52 4.15 -8.90
C MET A 52 -4.53 4.25 -7.76
N VAL A 53 -5.61 3.48 -7.80
CA VAL A 53 -6.43 3.22 -6.62
C VAL A 53 -6.04 1.85 -6.08
N LEU A 54 -5.66 1.79 -4.81
CA LEU A 54 -5.32 0.56 -4.10
C LEU A 54 -6.29 0.40 -2.94
N SER A 55 -7.04 -0.70 -2.95
CA SER A 55 -7.86 -1.12 -1.81
C SER A 55 -7.23 -2.37 -1.20
N VAL A 56 -7.15 -2.42 0.13
CA VAL A 56 -6.51 -3.50 0.88
C VAL A 56 -7.50 -4.02 1.89
N ALA A 57 -7.73 -5.34 1.87
CA ALA A 57 -8.46 -6.04 2.91
C ALA A 57 -7.47 -6.90 3.69
N LEU A 58 -7.48 -6.74 4.99
CA LEU A 58 -6.67 -7.48 5.94
C LEU A 58 -7.36 -8.79 6.31
N PRO A 59 -6.60 -9.81 6.75
CA PRO A 59 -7.18 -11.00 7.34
C PRO A 59 -8.01 -10.65 8.57
N LEU A 60 -8.90 -11.58 8.95
CA LEU A 60 -9.65 -11.45 10.20
C LEU A 60 -8.66 -11.33 11.38
N PRO A 61 -8.74 -10.26 12.18
CA PRO A 61 -7.87 -10.11 13.33
C PRO A 61 -8.14 -11.20 14.37
N PRO A 62 -7.13 -11.55 15.20
CA PRO A 62 -7.38 -12.38 16.36
C PRO A 62 -8.35 -11.66 17.34
N PRO A 63 -9.10 -12.40 18.16
CA PRO A 63 -10.11 -11.81 19.06
C PRO A 63 -9.59 -10.71 19.99
N GLU A 64 -8.31 -10.76 20.34
CA GLU A 64 -7.66 -9.83 21.26
C GLU A 64 -7.14 -8.56 20.57
N ALA A 65 -7.11 -8.51 19.24
CA ALA A 65 -6.60 -7.36 18.52
C ALA A 65 -7.59 -6.19 18.56
N ILE A 66 -7.09 -5.04 19.00
CA ILE A 66 -7.84 -3.79 19.05
C ILE A 66 -7.65 -3.07 17.71
N LEU A 67 -8.69 -3.09 16.89
CA LEU A 67 -8.74 -2.35 15.63
C LEU A 67 -9.72 -1.18 15.72
N TYR A 68 -9.41 -0.11 15.00
CA TYR A 68 -10.24 1.06 14.79
C TYR A 68 -10.54 1.12 13.30
N ASP A 69 -11.81 0.96 12.92
CA ASP A 69 -12.27 0.89 11.53
C ASP A 69 -11.47 -0.10 10.67
N GLY A 70 -11.19 -1.29 11.22
CA GLY A 70 -10.46 -2.36 10.52
C GLY A 70 -8.94 -2.22 10.51
N LEU A 71 -8.38 -1.16 11.11
CA LEU A 71 -6.93 -0.92 11.14
C LEU A 71 -6.38 -0.79 12.57
N PRO A 72 -5.11 -1.17 12.82
CA PRO A 72 -4.46 -0.90 14.10
C PRO A 72 -4.35 0.60 14.40
N LEU A 73 -4.33 0.95 15.69
CA LEU A 73 -4.14 2.33 16.13
C LEU A 73 -2.85 2.93 15.52
N GLY A 74 -2.95 4.14 14.97
CA GLY A 74 -1.81 4.83 14.38
C GLY A 74 -1.47 4.43 12.94
N ALA A 75 -2.17 3.45 12.35
CA ALA A 75 -1.88 2.99 10.99
C ALA A 75 -2.06 4.10 9.95
N ILE A 76 -3.13 4.89 10.08
CA ILE A 76 -3.42 6.02 9.18
C ILE A 76 -2.34 7.10 9.29
N GLU A 77 -1.92 7.43 10.51
CA GLU A 77 -0.88 8.40 10.80
C GLU A 77 0.46 7.94 10.24
N ALA A 78 0.80 6.65 10.40
CA ALA A 78 2.01 6.06 9.85
C ALA A 78 2.04 6.13 8.32
N ILE A 79 0.92 5.84 7.64
CA ILE A 79 0.81 5.95 6.19
C ILE A 79 0.98 7.41 5.74
N LYS A 80 0.31 8.36 6.42
CA LYS A 80 0.43 9.79 6.12
C LYS A 80 1.85 10.30 6.34
N ALA A 81 2.52 9.85 7.40
CA ALA A 81 3.89 10.24 7.70
C ALA A 81 4.88 9.68 6.66
N ALA A 82 4.71 8.43 6.23
CA ALA A 82 5.60 7.78 5.29
C ALA A 82 5.37 8.22 3.82
N TYR A 83 4.11 8.40 3.42
CA TYR A 83 3.72 8.53 2.02
C TYR A 83 2.78 9.70 1.71
N GLY A 84 2.49 10.58 2.68
CA GLY A 84 1.54 11.69 2.55
C GLY A 84 1.69 12.57 1.30
N PRO A 85 2.90 12.84 0.77
CA PRO A 85 3.04 13.57 -0.49
C PRO A 85 2.43 12.85 -1.70
N VAL A 86 2.48 11.51 -1.71
CA VAL A 86 2.15 10.65 -2.86
C VAL A 86 0.77 10.00 -2.70
N VAL A 87 0.35 9.76 -1.45
CA VAL A 87 -0.84 8.98 -1.10
C VAL A 87 -1.94 9.88 -0.56
N GLN A 88 -3.16 9.68 -1.07
CA GLN A 88 -4.39 10.21 -0.51
C GLN A 88 -5.26 9.03 -0.03
N ILE A 89 -5.50 8.94 1.27
CA ILE A 89 -6.40 7.95 1.85
C ILE A 89 -7.86 8.37 1.55
N LEU A 90 -8.69 7.41 1.14
CA LEU A 90 -10.13 7.60 0.95
C LEU A 90 -10.85 7.10 2.19
N ASP A 91 -11.70 7.97 2.74
CA ASP A 91 -12.51 7.70 3.92
C ASP A 91 -13.98 8.07 3.59
N PRO A 92 -14.94 7.13 3.69
CA PRO A 92 -14.75 5.74 4.07
C PRO A 92 -13.99 4.92 3.02
N PRO A 93 -13.38 3.78 3.41
CA PRO A 93 -12.79 2.85 2.45
C PRO A 93 -13.87 2.23 1.55
N LYS A 94 -13.44 1.62 0.45
CA LYS A 94 -14.32 0.86 -0.45
C LYS A 94 -14.94 -0.32 0.29
N ASP A 95 -16.23 -0.59 0.05
CA ASP A 95 -16.94 -1.72 0.64
C ASP A 95 -16.17 -3.04 0.49
N GLY A 96 -16.00 -3.75 1.61
CA GLY A 96 -15.26 -5.02 1.68
C GLY A 96 -13.74 -4.88 1.82
N PHE A 97 -13.23 -3.66 2.02
CA PHE A 97 -11.82 -3.37 2.27
C PHE A 97 -11.63 -2.52 3.52
N ASP A 98 -10.53 -2.75 4.24
CA ASP A 98 -10.19 -2.02 5.47
C ASP A 98 -9.46 -0.70 5.18
N LEU A 99 -8.80 -0.60 4.02
CA LEU A 99 -8.10 0.61 3.57
C LEU A 99 -8.31 0.83 2.08
N THR A 100 -8.58 2.07 1.67
CA THR A 100 -8.53 2.48 0.27
C THR A 100 -7.74 3.76 0.11
N MET A 101 -6.84 3.79 -0.87
CA MET A 101 -5.98 4.94 -1.12
C MET A 101 -5.74 5.18 -2.60
N LYS A 102 -5.56 6.46 -2.95
CA LYS A 102 -5.09 6.91 -4.25
C LYS A 102 -3.60 7.22 -4.18
N ILE A 103 -2.82 6.59 -5.05
CA ILE A 103 -1.38 6.80 -5.17
C ILE A 103 -1.13 7.61 -6.45
N ASN A 104 -0.58 8.81 -6.31
CA ASN A 104 -0.24 9.66 -7.44
C ASN A 104 1.22 9.46 -7.85
N LEU A 105 1.43 8.73 -8.94
CA LEU A 105 2.75 8.39 -9.46
C LEU A 105 3.53 9.61 -9.96
N THR A 106 2.88 10.73 -10.29
CA THR A 106 3.60 11.95 -10.71
C THR A 106 4.30 12.65 -9.56
N LYS A 107 3.93 12.33 -8.31
CA LYS A 107 4.52 12.90 -7.10
C LYS A 107 5.63 12.03 -6.52
N LEU A 108 5.95 10.90 -7.18
CA LEU A 108 7.09 10.10 -6.81
C LEU A 108 8.38 10.92 -7.04
N PRO A 109 9.34 10.87 -6.11
CA PRO A 109 10.62 11.53 -6.32
C PRO A 109 11.30 10.95 -7.56
N LEU A 110 11.74 11.84 -8.46
CA LEU A 110 12.41 11.48 -9.71
C LEU A 110 13.87 10.99 -9.49
N ASP A 111 14.36 11.09 -8.25
CA ASP A 111 15.78 10.95 -7.92
C ASP A 111 16.22 9.48 -7.76
N GLU A 112 17.24 9.11 -8.54
CA GLU A 112 17.92 7.81 -8.50
C GLU A 112 18.77 7.60 -7.21
N GLY A 113 18.89 8.62 -6.34
CA GLY A 113 19.75 8.60 -5.15
C GLY A 113 19.08 8.34 -3.81
N SER A 114 17.76 8.49 -3.67
CA SER A 114 17.05 8.37 -2.38
C SER A 114 16.19 7.11 -2.31
N ARG A 115 16.83 5.95 -2.47
CA ARG A 115 16.30 4.70 -1.94
C ARG A 115 16.28 4.81 -0.41
N VAL A 116 15.24 5.40 0.18
CA VAL A 116 14.77 4.86 1.45
C VAL A 116 14.17 3.51 1.06
N PRO A 117 14.86 2.39 1.36
CA PRO A 117 14.35 1.10 0.95
C PRO A 117 12.99 0.93 1.60
N PHE A 118 12.06 0.30 0.89
CA PHE A 118 10.79 -0.25 1.44
C PHE A 118 11.01 -0.97 2.80
N SER A 119 12.25 -1.41 3.06
CA SER A 119 12.76 -2.01 4.29
C SER A 119 12.83 -1.09 5.53
N ARG A 120 12.90 0.25 5.42
CA ARG A 120 13.04 1.14 6.59
C ARG A 120 11.75 1.40 7.36
N ALA A 121 10.60 1.02 6.79
CA ALA A 121 9.33 0.98 7.54
C ALA A 121 9.30 -0.19 8.56
N LYS A 122 10.20 -1.18 8.44
CA LYS A 122 10.28 -2.28 9.42
C LYS A 122 10.88 -1.85 10.76
N GLU A 123 11.71 -0.80 10.80
CA GLU A 123 12.30 -0.32 12.05
C GLU A 123 11.25 0.33 12.96
N TYR A 124 10.25 1.03 12.40
CA TYR A 124 9.21 1.69 13.19
C TYR A 124 8.12 0.76 13.73
N TYR A 125 7.99 -0.47 13.22
CA TYR A 125 7.00 -1.45 13.70
C TYR A 125 7.58 -2.49 14.68
N LEU A 126 8.91 -2.67 14.68
CA LEU A 126 9.58 -3.62 15.60
C LEU A 126 9.84 -3.01 16.99
N ASP A 127 9.83 -1.69 17.15
CA ASP A 127 10.00 -1.03 18.45
C ASP A 127 8.73 -1.07 19.34
N THR A 128 7.56 -1.38 18.78
CA THR A 128 6.31 -1.48 19.56
C THR A 128 6.07 -2.85 20.20
N ASN A 129 6.93 -3.85 19.98
CA ASN A 129 6.82 -5.18 20.61
C ASN A 129 7.73 -5.36 21.84
N CYS A 130 8.16 -4.27 22.47
CA CYS A 130 8.91 -4.30 23.72
C CYS A 130 8.22 -3.57 24.87
N ILE A 131 6.89 -3.61 25.02
CA ILE A 131 6.26 -3.30 26.33
C ILE A 131 5.00 -4.18 26.52
N TYR A 132 5.16 -5.19 27.40
CA TYR A 132 4.21 -6.12 28.02
C TYR A 132 3.43 -7.11 27.15
#